data_AF-A0A1G2G4L3-F1
#
_entry.id   AF-A0A1G2G4L3-F1
#
_cell.length_a   1.000
_cell.length_b   1.000
_cell.length_c   1.000
_cell.angle_alpha   90.00
_cell.angle_beta   90.00
_cell.angle_gamma   90.00
#
_symmetry.space_group_name_H-M   'P 1'
#
loop_
_entity.id
_entity.type
_entity.pdbx_description
1 polymer ?
#
loop_
_entity_poly.entity_id
_entity_poly.type
_entity_poly.pdbx_seq_one_letter_code
_entity_poly.pdbx_strand_id
1 'polypeptide(L)'
;MEAIGIKKSFPTFSNKDYFRTFIAEWPSFVRWMRETMGGSVLVIVRDPRLTMLSWKTTFDALKESTENQCIAWNTITSAIVSSQSLGVLVVCYEDLTENPHTVIFRIAEHVGVKSTLKEHLPAVSGFDLVSYLARKGIPMASAEADFSVVENICGDIAQEVRLS
;
A
#
# COMPACT_ATOMS: atom_id res chain seq x y z
N MET A 1 -7.42 -23.42 -6.28
CA MET A 1 -7.70 -22.23 -5.48
C MET A 1 -7.70 -21.06 -6.45
N GLU A 2 -8.85 -20.41 -6.64
CA GLU A 2 -8.97 -19.29 -7.58
C GLU A 2 -8.54 -18.00 -6.88
N ALA A 3 -7.50 -17.33 -7.39
CA ALA A 3 -7.03 -16.08 -6.81
C ALA A 3 -7.92 -14.93 -7.31
N ILE A 4 -8.87 -14.50 -6.47
CA ILE A 4 -9.68 -13.31 -6.76
C ILE A 4 -8.87 -12.09 -6.33
N GLY A 5 -8.20 -11.45 -7.30
CA GLY A 5 -7.49 -10.20 -7.07
C GLY A 5 -8.41 -9.00 -7.19
N ILE A 6 -8.76 -8.34 -6.08
CA ILE A 6 -9.44 -7.05 -6.10
C ILE A 6 -8.36 -5.96 -6.14
N LYS A 7 -8.08 -5.42 -7.32
CA LYS A 7 -7.28 -4.19 -7.46
C LYS A 7 -8.20 -2.98 -7.35
N LYS A 8 -8.09 -2.22 -6.27
CA LYS A 8 -8.80 -0.94 -6.14
C LYS A 8 -7.83 0.22 -6.13
N SER A 9 -8.06 1.16 -7.04
CA SER A 9 -7.40 2.46 -7.09
C SER A 9 -8.33 3.46 -6.41
N PHE A 10 -7.84 4.26 -5.47
CA PHE A 10 -8.70 5.05 -4.58
C PHE A 10 -9.56 6.09 -5.33
N PRO A 11 -10.82 6.30 -4.89
CA PRO A 11 -11.66 7.38 -5.38
C PRO A 11 -11.18 8.73 -4.84
N THR A 12 -11.56 9.80 -5.53
CA THR A 12 -11.31 11.20 -5.17
C THR A 12 -11.78 11.53 -3.74
N PHE A 13 -11.10 12.45 -3.02
CA PHE A 13 -11.48 12.89 -1.65
C PHE A 13 -12.92 13.36 -1.48
N SER A 14 -13.59 13.68 -2.59
CA SER A 14 -15.01 14.03 -2.63
C SER A 14 -15.94 12.90 -2.15
N ASN A 15 -15.48 11.65 -2.09
CA ASN A 15 -16.30 10.51 -1.66
C ASN A 15 -15.93 10.01 -0.25
N LYS A 16 -16.03 10.90 0.75
CA LYS A 16 -15.75 10.61 2.18
C LYS A 16 -16.56 9.42 2.71
N ASP A 17 -17.77 9.22 2.22
CA ASP A 17 -18.66 8.14 2.65
C ASP A 17 -18.08 6.77 2.32
N TYR A 18 -17.46 6.63 1.14
CA TYR A 18 -16.87 5.36 0.72
C TYR A 18 -15.69 4.93 1.60
N PHE A 19 -14.84 5.87 2.01
CA PHE A 19 -13.71 5.58 2.90
C PHE A 19 -14.17 5.08 4.26
N ARG A 20 -15.18 5.74 4.84
CA ARG A 20 -15.75 5.35 6.13
C ARG A 20 -16.38 3.97 6.09
N THR A 21 -17.15 3.67 5.03
CA THR A 21 -17.73 2.34 4.84
C THR A 21 -16.63 1.28 4.67
N PHE A 22 -15.59 1.54 3.88
CA PHE A 22 -14.48 0.61 3.74
C PHE A 22 -13.84 0.28 5.09
N ILE A 23 -13.49 1.32 5.88
CA ILE A 23 -12.84 1.14 7.19
C ILE A 23 -13.76 0.36 8.15
N ALA A 24 -15.04 0.70 8.18
CA ALA A 24 -16.02 0.04 9.06
C ALA A 24 -16.22 -1.44 8.70
N GLU A 25 -16.33 -1.75 7.41
CA GLU A 25 -16.62 -3.11 6.93
C GLU A 25 -15.38 -3.98 6.73
N TRP A 26 -14.18 -3.40 6.75
CA TRP A 26 -12.93 -4.13 6.52
C TRP A 26 -12.75 -5.34 7.44
N PRO A 27 -12.93 -5.24 8.78
CA PRO A 27 -12.81 -6.41 9.66
C PRO A 27 -13.83 -7.50 9.34
N SER A 28 -15.07 -7.12 9.00
CA SER A 28 -16.14 -8.05 8.61
C SER A 28 -15.78 -8.79 7.32
N PHE A 29 -15.26 -8.07 6.33
CA PHE A 29 -14.75 -8.64 5.08
C PHE A 29 -13.62 -9.64 5.34
N VAL A 30 -12.63 -9.29 6.17
CA VAL A 30 -11.50 -10.17 6.49
C VAL A 30 -11.98 -11.46 7.14
N ARG A 31 -12.88 -11.37 8.14
CA ARG A 31 -13.44 -12.56 8.80
C ARG A 31 -14.22 -13.42 7.81
N TRP A 32 -15.09 -12.81 7.01
CA TRP A 32 -15.84 -13.54 5.99
C TRP A 32 -14.91 -14.28 5.00
N MET A 33 -13.89 -13.60 4.48
CA MET A 33 -12.90 -14.21 3.59
C MET A 33 -12.18 -15.41 4.22
N ARG A 34 -11.80 -15.32 5.49
CA ARG A 34 -11.03 -16.38 6.15
C ARG A 34 -11.91 -17.52 6.68
N GLU A 35 -12.96 -17.17 7.40
CA GLU A 35 -13.78 -18.12 8.15
C GLU A 35 -14.87 -18.75 7.28
N THR A 36 -15.44 -18.00 6.34
CA THR A 36 -16.53 -18.50 5.48
C THR A 36 -16.00 -19.01 4.14
N MET A 37 -15.10 -18.26 3.50
CA MET A 37 -14.60 -18.60 2.17
C MET A 37 -13.34 -19.49 2.19
N GLY A 38 -12.74 -19.72 3.37
CA GLY A 38 -11.49 -20.49 3.51
C GLY A 38 -10.30 -19.87 2.76
N GLY A 39 -10.34 -18.57 2.51
CA GLY A 39 -9.32 -17.82 1.79
C GLY A 39 -8.29 -17.15 2.70
N SER A 40 -7.30 -16.51 2.07
CA SER A 40 -6.31 -15.66 2.74
C SER A 40 -6.45 -14.21 2.26
N VAL A 41 -6.20 -13.26 3.14
CA VAL A 41 -6.15 -11.83 2.79
C VAL A 41 -4.70 -11.35 2.83
N LEU A 42 -4.27 -10.76 1.73
CA LEU A 42 -2.97 -10.10 1.58
C LEU A 42 -3.24 -8.64 1.18
N VAL A 43 -2.53 -7.71 1.81
CA VAL A 43 -2.57 -6.30 1.46
C VAL A 43 -1.16 -5.79 1.21
N ILE A 44 -0.97 -5.12 0.08
CA ILE A 44 0.28 -4.45 -0.28
C ILE A 44 0.11 -2.97 0.01
N VAL A 45 0.94 -2.44 0.90
CA VAL A 45 0.95 -1.03 1.29
C VAL A 45 2.24 -0.41 0.80
N ARG A 46 2.14 0.74 0.15
CA ARG A 46 3.29 1.47 -0.39
C ARG A 46 3.69 2.61 0.54
N ASP A 47 4.98 2.92 0.58
CA ASP A 47 5.51 4.12 1.27
C ASP A 47 4.61 5.33 0.96
N PRO A 48 4.17 6.09 2.00
CA PRO A 48 3.21 7.15 1.79
C PRO A 48 3.77 8.26 0.90
N ARG A 49 5.08 8.54 0.91
CA ARG A 49 5.69 9.58 0.06
C ARG A 49 5.52 9.24 -1.41
N LEU A 50 5.82 8.00 -1.76
CA LEU A 50 5.65 7.50 -3.12
C LEU A 50 4.18 7.34 -3.49
N THR A 51 3.32 7.05 -2.52
CA THR A 51 1.86 6.98 -2.71
C THR A 51 1.29 8.36 -3.03
N MET A 52 1.60 9.39 -2.24
CA MET A 52 1.13 10.77 -2.46
C MET A 52 1.65 11.30 -3.80
N LEU A 53 2.93 11.07 -4.11
CA LEU A 53 3.52 11.45 -5.39
C LEU A 53 2.80 10.75 -6.57
N SER A 54 2.50 9.47 -6.43
CA SER A 54 1.73 8.72 -7.43
C SER A 54 0.30 9.27 -7.56
N TRP A 55 -0.36 9.64 -6.47
CA TRP A 55 -1.72 10.19 -6.48
C TRP A 55 -1.77 11.55 -7.15
N LYS A 56 -0.91 12.48 -6.74
CA LYS A 56 -0.81 13.84 -7.30
C LYS A 56 -0.49 13.85 -8.79
N THR A 57 0.29 12.88 -9.27
CA THR A 57 0.66 12.78 -10.68
C THR A 57 -0.37 12.06 -11.54
N THR A 58 -1.31 11.34 -10.92
CA THR A 58 -2.34 10.56 -11.63
C THR A 58 -3.70 11.24 -11.60
N PHE A 59 -4.03 11.96 -10.53
CA PHE A 59 -5.36 12.50 -10.29
C PHE A 59 -5.29 14.00 -9.96
N ASP A 60 -5.85 14.82 -10.83
CA ASP A 60 -5.84 16.29 -10.65
C ASP A 60 -6.53 16.73 -9.36
N ALA A 61 -7.66 16.09 -9.00
CA ALA A 61 -8.40 16.35 -7.76
C ALA A 61 -7.60 16.02 -6.49
N LEU A 62 -6.47 15.31 -6.60
CA LEU A 62 -5.59 14.97 -5.49
C LEU A 62 -4.35 15.86 -5.43
N LYS A 63 -4.27 16.94 -6.22
CA LYS A 63 -3.14 17.87 -6.16
C LYS A 63 -3.23 18.89 -5.01
N GLU A 64 -4.43 19.05 -4.45
CA GLU A 64 -4.76 20.23 -3.64
C GLU A 64 -4.29 20.20 -2.18
N SER A 65 -4.11 19.03 -1.56
CA SER A 65 -3.64 18.96 -0.17
C SER A 65 -2.94 17.63 0.16
N THR A 66 -1.64 17.70 0.47
CA THR A 66 -0.84 16.56 0.95
C THR A 66 -1.33 16.06 2.29
N GLU A 67 -1.67 16.98 3.20
CA GLU A 67 -2.15 16.67 4.53
C GLU A 67 -3.43 15.81 4.50
N ASN A 68 -4.44 16.22 3.72
CA ASN A 68 -5.67 15.45 3.60
C ASN A 68 -5.42 14.05 3.02
N GLN A 69 -4.45 13.94 2.11
CA GLN A 69 -4.07 12.64 1.56
C GLN A 69 -3.37 11.76 2.57
N CYS A 70 -2.46 12.33 3.35
CA CYS A 70 -1.80 11.65 4.46
C CYS A 70 -2.80 11.17 5.51
N ILE A 71 -3.77 12.00 5.90
CA ILE A 71 -4.82 11.61 6.86
C ILE A 71 -5.62 10.43 6.34
N ALA A 72 -6.04 10.45 5.06
CA ALA A 72 -6.77 9.33 4.48
C ALA A 72 -5.92 8.06 4.39
N TRP A 73 -4.67 8.19 3.94
CA TRP A 73 -3.72 7.08 3.87
C TRP A 73 -3.52 6.46 5.25
N ASN A 74 -3.27 7.26 6.28
CA ASN A 74 -3.12 6.78 7.66
C ASN A 74 -4.36 6.04 8.12
N THR A 75 -5.54 6.64 7.96
CA THR A 75 -6.78 6.04 8.48
C THR A 75 -7.02 4.65 7.87
N ILE A 76 -6.75 4.50 6.57
CA ILE A 76 -6.89 3.23 5.85
C ILE A 76 -5.80 2.24 6.28
N THR A 77 -4.54 2.68 6.27
CA THR A 77 -3.40 1.81 6.58
C THR A 77 -3.44 1.34 8.03
N SER A 78 -3.81 2.19 8.99
CA SER A 78 -4.00 1.79 10.39
C SER A 78 -5.08 0.71 10.55
N ALA A 79 -6.19 0.81 9.81
CA ALA A 79 -7.22 -0.23 9.82
C ALA A 79 -6.70 -1.56 9.24
N ILE A 80 -5.85 -1.50 8.21
CA ILE A 80 -5.21 -2.67 7.62
C ILE A 80 -4.20 -3.30 8.58
N VAL A 81 -3.27 -2.51 9.14
CA VAL A 81 -2.22 -2.98 10.05
C VAL A 81 -2.83 -3.59 11.31
N SER A 82 -3.81 -2.93 11.94
CA SER A 82 -4.52 -3.50 13.11
C SER A 82 -5.23 -4.83 12.81
N SER A 83 -5.59 -5.08 11.55
CA SER A 83 -6.22 -6.33 11.10
C SER A 83 -5.24 -7.49 10.87
N GLN A 84 -3.94 -7.32 11.12
CA GLN A 84 -2.99 -8.44 11.18
C GLN A 84 -3.41 -9.46 12.25
N SER A 85 -3.99 -9.00 13.36
CA SER A 85 -4.59 -9.85 14.39
C SER A 85 -5.73 -10.74 13.87
N LEU A 86 -6.37 -10.33 12.77
CA LEU A 86 -7.38 -11.08 12.05
C LEU A 86 -6.79 -11.96 10.93
N GLY A 87 -5.46 -12.12 10.90
CA GLY A 87 -4.73 -12.94 9.93
C GLY A 87 -4.62 -12.30 8.54
N VAL A 88 -4.59 -10.97 8.45
CA VAL A 88 -4.18 -10.26 7.23
C VAL A 88 -2.66 -10.27 7.14
N LEU A 89 -2.11 -10.66 5.99
CA LEU A 89 -0.70 -10.43 5.68
C LEU A 89 -0.54 -9.02 5.10
N VAL A 90 0.32 -8.20 5.72
CA VAL A 90 0.70 -6.89 5.20
C VAL A 90 2.10 -6.97 4.60
N VAL A 91 2.24 -6.45 3.39
CA VAL A 91 3.50 -6.41 2.65
C VAL A 91 3.80 -4.97 2.26
N CYS A 92 5.01 -4.51 2.55
CA CYS A 92 5.51 -3.25 2.01
C CYS A 92 5.77 -3.40 0.50
N TYR A 93 5.28 -2.47 -0.32
CA TYR A 93 5.47 -2.51 -1.76
C TYR A 93 6.95 -2.46 -2.14
N GLU A 94 7.73 -1.65 -1.43
CA GLU A 94 9.16 -1.48 -1.68
C GLU A 94 9.92 -2.81 -1.48
N ASP A 95 9.53 -3.65 -0.52
CA ASP A 95 10.14 -4.97 -0.30
C ASP A 95 9.92 -5.93 -1.48
N LEU A 96 8.83 -5.78 -2.23
CA LEU A 96 8.59 -6.57 -3.44
C LEU A 96 9.62 -6.25 -4.53
N THR A 97 10.27 -5.08 -4.47
CA THR A 97 11.29 -4.67 -5.42
C THR A 97 12.70 -4.88 -4.88
N GLU A 98 12.92 -4.65 -3.59
CA GLU A 98 14.23 -4.76 -2.94
C GLU A 98 14.57 -6.21 -2.58
N ASN A 99 13.58 -6.98 -2.09
CA ASN A 99 13.75 -8.34 -1.59
C ASN A 99 12.65 -9.30 -2.13
N PRO A 100 12.45 -9.38 -3.46
CA PRO A 100 11.30 -10.06 -4.06
C PRO A 100 11.18 -11.54 -3.68
N HIS A 101 12.31 -12.24 -3.54
CA HIS A 101 12.34 -13.65 -3.14
C HIS A 101 11.72 -13.84 -1.75
N THR A 102 12.22 -13.11 -0.75
CA THR A 102 11.75 -13.19 0.64
C THR A 102 10.26 -12.90 0.73
N VAL A 103 9.79 -11.85 0.06
CA VAL A 103 8.38 -11.46 0.08
C VAL A 103 7.49 -12.51 -0.58
N ILE A 104 7.89 -13.06 -1.73
CA ILE A 104 7.12 -14.11 -2.41
C ILE A 104 7.03 -15.38 -1.57
N PHE A 105 8.12 -15.79 -0.91
CA PHE A 105 8.08 -16.94 0.00
C PHE A 105 7.11 -16.71 1.17
N ARG A 106 7.17 -15.53 1.80
CA ARG A 106 6.26 -15.13 2.87
C ARG A 106 4.80 -15.14 2.41
N ILE A 107 4.51 -14.63 1.21
CA ILE A 107 3.17 -14.68 0.61
C ILE A 107 2.73 -16.13 0.37
N ALA A 108 3.60 -16.96 -0.20
CA ALA A 108 3.29 -18.36 -0.50
C ALA A 108 2.96 -19.17 0.76
N GLU A 109 3.74 -18.97 1.83
CA GLU A 109 3.47 -19.54 3.15
C GLU A 109 2.09 -19.11 3.68
N HIS A 110 1.79 -17.81 3.62
CA HIS A 110 0.51 -17.26 4.08
C HIS A 110 -0.71 -17.78 3.31
N VAL A 111 -0.55 -18.07 2.01
CA VAL A 111 -1.63 -18.67 1.20
C VAL A 111 -1.61 -20.21 1.21
N GLY A 112 -0.71 -20.84 1.95
CA GLY A 112 -0.61 -22.29 2.07
C GLY A 112 -0.13 -23.00 0.80
N VAL A 113 0.62 -22.31 -0.06
CA VAL A 113 1.15 -22.87 -1.32
C VAL A 113 2.64 -23.19 -1.14
N LYS A 114 3.03 -24.42 -1.48
CA LYS A 114 4.45 -24.78 -1.57
C LYS A 114 5.09 -24.03 -2.74
N SER A 115 5.89 -23.02 -2.45
CA SER A 115 6.66 -22.28 -3.45
C SER A 115 8.01 -22.96 -3.69
N THR A 116 8.22 -23.38 -4.92
CA THR A 116 9.56 -23.61 -5.48
C THR A 116 9.69 -22.65 -6.65
N LEU A 117 10.57 -21.66 -6.52
CA LEU A 117 10.85 -20.74 -7.62
C LEU A 117 11.57 -21.52 -8.71
N LYS A 118 10.91 -21.70 -9.86
CA LYS A 118 11.47 -22.44 -11.00
C LYS A 118 12.68 -21.75 -11.62
N GLU A 119 12.81 -20.44 -11.46
CA GLU A 119 13.83 -19.59 -12.09
C GLU A 119 14.19 -18.40 -11.19
N HIS A 120 15.26 -17.68 -11.52
CA HIS A 120 15.57 -16.38 -10.92
C HIS A 120 14.44 -15.40 -11.24
N LEU A 121 13.94 -14.69 -10.21
CA LEU A 121 12.94 -13.66 -10.43
C LEU A 121 13.57 -12.55 -11.30
N PRO A 122 12.80 -11.98 -12.26
CA PRO A 122 13.32 -10.89 -13.07
C PRO A 122 13.72 -9.73 -12.16
N ALA A 123 14.88 -9.14 -12.42
CA ALA A 123 15.30 -7.93 -11.74
C ALA A 123 14.27 -6.83 -12.02
N VAL A 124 13.60 -6.35 -10.97
CA VAL A 124 12.73 -5.20 -11.07
C VAL A 124 13.60 -3.97 -10.97
N SER A 125 13.60 -3.12 -11.99
CA SER A 125 14.33 -1.84 -11.95
C SER A 125 13.84 -1.02 -10.76
N GLY A 126 14.76 -0.62 -9.88
CA GLY A 126 14.45 0.24 -8.74
C GLY A 126 13.82 1.57 -9.16
N PHE A 127 13.05 2.16 -8.26
CA PHE A 127 12.47 3.49 -8.49
C PHE A 127 13.54 4.57 -8.31
N ASP A 128 13.89 5.28 -9.38
CA ASP A 128 14.71 6.49 -9.31
C ASP A 128 13.83 7.74 -9.19
N LEU A 129 13.81 8.30 -7.98
CA LEU A 129 13.05 9.51 -7.65
C LEU A 129 13.48 10.71 -8.51
N VAL A 130 14.78 10.89 -8.73
CA VAL A 130 15.31 12.09 -9.42
C VAL A 130 14.85 12.08 -10.87
N SER A 131 15.07 10.97 -11.59
CA SER A 131 14.59 10.82 -12.97
C SER A 131 13.07 10.90 -13.07
N TYR A 132 12.35 10.34 -12.09
CA TYR A 132 10.90 10.40 -12.06
C TYR A 132 10.39 11.85 -11.97
N LEU A 133 10.91 12.63 -11.02
CA LEU A 133 10.52 14.02 -10.80
C LEU A 133 10.86 14.88 -12.02
N ALA A 134 12.06 14.73 -12.58
CA ALA A 134 12.49 15.43 -13.78
C ALA A 134 11.55 15.17 -14.96
N ARG A 135 11.20 13.89 -15.23
CA ARG A 135 10.26 13.51 -16.29
C ARG A 135 8.85 14.07 -16.09
N LYS A 136 8.43 14.26 -14.83
CA LYS A 136 7.12 14.82 -14.49
C LYS A 136 7.14 16.35 -14.36
N GLY A 137 8.29 17.00 -14.52
CA GLY A 137 8.43 18.45 -14.36
C GLY A 137 8.17 18.93 -12.93
N ILE A 138 8.41 18.07 -11.93
CA ILE A 138 8.19 18.39 -10.51
C ILE A 138 9.52 18.88 -9.92
N PRO A 139 9.60 20.12 -9.40
CA PRO A 139 10.81 20.59 -8.72
C PRO A 139 11.13 19.76 -7.48
N MET A 140 12.41 19.39 -7.29
CA MET A 140 12.86 18.61 -6.13
C MET A 140 12.42 19.24 -4.80
N ALA A 141 12.65 20.54 -4.64
CA ALA A 141 12.26 21.28 -3.43
C ALA A 141 10.76 21.21 -3.13
N SER A 142 9.91 21.15 -4.16
CA SER A 142 8.46 20.99 -3.98
C SER A 142 8.11 19.58 -3.48
N ALA A 143 8.78 18.56 -4.01
CA ALA A 143 8.59 17.18 -3.57
C ALA A 143 9.11 16.97 -2.14
N GLU A 144 10.24 17.59 -1.79
CA GLU A 144 10.80 17.55 -0.43
C GLU A 144 9.86 18.20 0.59
N ALA A 145 9.28 19.36 0.27
CA ALA A 145 8.30 20.03 1.13
C ALA A 145 7.08 19.13 1.41
N ASP A 146 6.57 18.46 0.38
CA ASP A 146 5.49 17.47 0.53
C ASP A 146 5.93 16.28 1.38
N PHE A 147 7.15 15.77 1.16
CA PHE A 147 7.66 14.62 1.91
C PHE A 147 7.86 14.92 3.39
N SER A 148 8.27 16.14 3.76
CA SER A 148 8.32 16.54 5.17
C SER A 148 6.92 16.53 5.82
N VAL A 149 5.88 16.97 5.11
CA VAL A 149 4.49 16.86 5.58
C VAL A 149 4.09 15.39 5.74
N VAL A 150 4.45 14.55 4.76
CA VAL A 150 4.16 13.11 4.81
C VAL A 150 4.86 12.44 5.99
N GLU A 151 6.12 12.72 6.23
CA GLU A 151 6.89 12.13 7.33
C GLU A 151 6.31 12.53 8.69
N ASN A 152 5.90 13.79 8.84
CA ASN A 152 5.28 14.27 10.08
C ASN A 152 3.92 13.64 10.38
N ILE A 153 3.10 13.38 9.35
CA ILE A 153 1.73 12.89 9.54
C ILE A 153 1.67 11.36 9.48
N CYS A 154 2.34 10.75 8.50
CA CYS A 154 2.26 9.32 8.21
C CYS A 154 3.45 8.49 8.70
N GLY A 155 4.49 9.13 9.24
CA GLY A 155 5.76 8.47 9.57
C GLY A 155 5.61 7.24 10.45
N ASP A 156 4.84 7.34 11.53
CA ASP A 156 4.66 6.26 12.50
C ASP A 156 4.04 5.01 11.85
N ILE A 157 2.91 5.18 11.15
CA ILE A 157 2.23 4.07 10.46
C ILE A 157 3.06 3.52 9.31
N ALA A 158 3.82 4.36 8.60
CA ALA A 158 4.74 3.91 7.56
C ALA A 158 5.86 3.04 8.15
N GLN A 159 6.35 3.38 9.34
CA GLN A 159 7.32 2.56 10.06
C GLN A 159 6.73 1.22 10.49
N GLU A 160 5.50 1.19 11.01
CA GLU A 160 4.80 -0.06 11.36
C GLU A 160 4.65 -0.98 10.14
N VAL A 161 4.26 -0.44 8.98
CA VAL A 161 4.15 -1.20 7.72
C VAL A 161 5.49 -1.80 7.31
N ARG A 162 6.60 -1.08 7.46
CA ARG A 162 7.95 -1.59 7.14
C ARG A 162 8.43 -2.69 8.09
N LEU A 163 7.92 -2.73 9.31
CA LEU A 163 8.24 -3.74 10.31
C LEU A 163 7.31 -4.95 10.28
N SER A 164 6.27 -4.90 9.44
CA SER A 164 5.17 -5.88 9.39
C SER A 164 5.55 -7.21 8.76
#